data_AF-A0A845RFI5-F1
#
_entry.id   AF-A0A845RFI5-F1
#
_cell.length_a   1.000
_cell.length_b   1.000
_cell.length_c   1.000
_cell.angle_alpha   90.00
_cell.angle_beta   90.00
_cell.angle_gamma   90.00
#
_symmetry.space_group_name_H-M   'P 1'
#
loop_
_entity.id
_entity.type
_entity.pdbx_description
1 polymer ?
#
loop_
_entity_poly.entity_id
_entity_poly.type
_entity_poly.pdbx_seq_one_letter_code
_entity_poly.pdbx_strand_id
1 'polypeptide(L)'
;MTSSIDRVGMQEIRIYFMQGCVFFVLSALPLLLICGLVVIICTVAQTRGLFTMKAAAPKFSRMNPLQGIKKMFSLRGVVELLKSIVKIIILGYIIYSSLGERFFFMPRLMDMSFEQVLAFTGSIILDIAKTAAIVMVFVAGFDYLYQWWDFEKNLRMSKQELKEEFKQTEGDPQVKGKIKERQQQQARQRMMQNVPNADVVIRNPTHYAVAIQYNPHQNHAPVVIAKGMDSLALRIVKVAEEHDIITMENKPLARGLYETVDLDREIPEQFYQPVAEVLAFVYNLKKKDLK
;
A
#
# COMPACT_ATOMS: atom_id res chain seq x y z
N MET A 1 -78.62 7.63 -34.97
CA MET A 1 -77.67 8.73 -35.26
C MET A 1 -76.28 8.24 -34.89
N THR A 2 -75.61 7.68 -35.88
CA THR A 2 -74.27 7.08 -35.82
C THR A 2 -73.22 8.15 -35.57
N SER A 3 -72.62 8.13 -34.37
CA SER A 3 -71.44 8.91 -34.04
C SER A 3 -70.28 8.48 -34.92
N SER A 4 -69.75 9.43 -35.70
CA SER A 4 -68.52 9.29 -36.46
C SER A 4 -67.39 8.84 -35.54
N ILE A 5 -66.88 7.63 -35.79
CA ILE A 5 -65.59 7.20 -35.26
C ILE A 5 -64.56 8.07 -35.97
N ASP A 6 -64.09 9.13 -35.30
CA ASP A 6 -63.02 9.98 -35.79
C ASP A 6 -61.80 9.10 -36.07
N ARG A 7 -61.39 9.04 -37.34
CA ARG A 7 -60.18 8.33 -37.75
C ARG A 7 -58.99 9.08 -37.17
N VAL A 8 -58.48 8.61 -36.04
CA VAL A 8 -57.26 9.15 -35.40
C VAL A 8 -56.13 9.15 -36.44
N GLY A 9 -55.72 10.35 -36.87
CA GLY A 9 -54.63 10.51 -37.83
C GLY A 9 -53.30 10.12 -37.21
N MET A 10 -52.34 9.68 -38.03
CA MET A 10 -51.01 9.27 -37.56
C MET A 10 -50.24 10.37 -36.79
N GLN A 11 -50.57 11.64 -37.04
CA GLN A 11 -50.06 12.78 -36.27
C GLN A 11 -50.66 12.87 -34.86
N GLU A 12 -51.94 12.57 -34.69
CA GLU A 12 -52.58 12.59 -33.37
C GLU A 12 -52.07 11.43 -32.49
N ILE A 13 -51.87 10.25 -33.07
CA ILE A 13 -51.25 9.11 -32.37
C ILE A 13 -49.88 9.50 -31.81
N ARG A 14 -49.06 10.22 -32.59
CA ARG A 14 -47.74 10.70 -32.15
C ARG A 14 -47.84 11.70 -31.00
N ILE A 15 -48.81 12.61 -31.04
CA ILE A 15 -49.03 13.61 -29.99
C ILE A 15 -49.50 12.94 -28.69
N TYR A 16 -50.50 12.05 -28.75
CA TYR A 16 -50.97 11.31 -27.58
C TYR A 16 -49.88 10.40 -27.00
N PHE A 17 -49.06 9.77 -27.85
CA PHE A 17 -47.91 8.99 -27.40
C PHE A 17 -46.87 9.86 -26.67
N MET A 18 -46.50 11.02 -27.24
CA MET A 18 -45.57 11.95 -26.60
C MET A 18 -46.11 12.49 -25.28
N GLN A 19 -47.40 12.84 -25.23
CA GLN A 19 -48.05 13.28 -23.99
C GLN A 19 -48.07 12.16 -22.94
N GLY A 20 -48.34 10.91 -23.34
CA GLY A 20 -48.26 9.75 -22.46
C GLY A 20 -46.85 9.53 -21.91
N CYS A 21 -45.81 9.64 -22.74
CA CYS A 21 -44.42 9.55 -22.30
C CYS A 21 -44.04 10.67 -21.32
N VAL A 22 -44.43 11.91 -21.61
CA VAL A 22 -44.15 13.06 -20.74
C VAL A 22 -44.87 12.89 -19.40
N PHE A 23 -46.14 12.48 -19.41
CA PHE A 23 -46.92 12.25 -18.19
C PHE A 23 -46.33 11.10 -17.35
N PHE A 24 -45.90 10.02 -17.99
CA PHE A 24 -45.21 8.91 -17.34
C PHE A 24 -43.90 9.38 -16.68
N VAL A 25 -43.06 10.13 -17.40
CA VAL A 25 -41.81 10.66 -16.86
C VAL A 25 -42.09 11.60 -15.69
N LEU A 26 -42.99 12.56 -15.83
CA LEU A 26 -43.33 13.50 -14.75
C LEU A 26 -43.88 12.79 -13.50
N SER A 27 -44.65 11.73 -13.68
CA SER A 27 -45.22 10.95 -12.56
C SER A 27 -44.18 10.03 -11.91
N ALA A 28 -43.26 9.47 -12.69
CA ALA A 28 -42.21 8.59 -12.19
C ALA A 28 -41.01 9.35 -11.61
N LEU A 29 -40.73 10.57 -12.09
CA LEU A 29 -39.54 11.36 -11.74
C LEU A 29 -39.40 11.59 -10.23
N PRO A 30 -40.45 11.99 -9.47
CA PRO A 30 -40.33 12.18 -8.02
C PRO A 30 -39.95 10.88 -7.31
N LEU A 31 -40.54 9.76 -7.70
CA LEU A 31 -40.24 8.45 -7.13
C LEU A 31 -38.80 8.03 -7.46
N LEU A 32 -38.36 8.22 -8.70
CA LEU A 32 -36.99 7.92 -9.12
C LEU A 32 -35.96 8.81 -8.39
N LEU A 33 -36.28 10.08 -8.16
CA LEU A 33 -35.43 10.99 -7.39
C LEU A 33 -35.30 10.55 -5.94
N ILE A 34 -36.42 10.18 -5.29
CA ILE A 34 -36.39 9.64 -3.91
C ILE A 34 -35.56 8.35 -3.86
N CYS A 35 -35.80 7.40 -4.76
CA CYS A 35 -35.03 6.17 -4.84
C CYS A 35 -33.54 6.46 -5.07
N GLY A 36 -33.20 7.38 -5.97
CA GLY A 36 -31.83 7.79 -6.25
C GLY A 36 -31.14 8.39 -5.02
N LEU A 37 -31.81 9.29 -4.32
CA LEU A 37 -31.29 9.88 -3.07
C LEU A 37 -31.06 8.83 -1.99
N VAL A 38 -32.01 7.90 -1.80
CA VAL A 38 -31.86 6.80 -0.84
C VAL A 38 -30.65 5.94 -1.18
N VAL A 39 -30.48 5.56 -2.45
CA VAL A 39 -29.33 4.77 -2.90
C VAL A 39 -28.01 5.51 -2.62
N ILE A 40 -27.94 6.81 -2.91
CA ILE A 40 -26.74 7.62 -2.64
C ILE A 40 -26.42 7.61 -1.14
N ILE A 41 -27.41 7.91 -0.29
CA ILE A 41 -27.24 7.94 1.17
C ILE A 41 -26.79 6.58 1.71
N CYS A 42 -27.46 5.50 1.31
CA CYS A 42 -27.11 4.14 1.73
C CYS A 42 -25.68 3.76 1.29
N THR A 43 -25.29 4.12 0.06
CA THR A 43 -23.95 3.83 -0.47
C THR A 43 -22.87 4.58 0.29
N VAL A 44 -23.08 5.89 0.55
CA VAL A 44 -22.15 6.71 1.34
C VAL A 44 -22.02 6.18 2.77
N ALA A 45 -23.13 5.80 3.40
CA ALA A 45 -23.14 5.20 4.73
C ALA A 45 -22.40 3.85 4.75
N GLN A 46 -22.66 2.98 3.78
CA GLN A 46 -22.03 1.65 3.69
C GLN A 46 -20.52 1.74 3.45
N THR A 47 -20.09 2.65 2.57
CA THR A 47 -18.68 2.82 2.20
C THR A 47 -17.89 3.70 3.16
N ARG A 48 -18.52 4.24 4.22
CA ARG A 48 -17.91 5.19 5.16
C ARG A 48 -17.30 6.42 4.44
N GLY A 49 -17.94 6.88 3.37
CA GLY A 49 -17.50 8.06 2.61
C GLY A 49 -16.27 7.83 1.70
N LEU A 50 -15.98 6.58 1.32
CA LEU A 50 -14.83 6.26 0.47
C LEU A 50 -15.08 6.72 -0.98
N PHE A 51 -14.56 7.89 -1.33
CA PHE A 51 -14.65 8.44 -2.68
C PHE A 51 -13.40 8.08 -3.51
N THR A 52 -13.58 7.37 -4.62
CA THR A 52 -12.47 6.98 -5.51
C THR A 52 -12.76 7.25 -6.97
N MET A 53 -12.02 8.20 -7.55
CA MET A 53 -12.07 8.46 -9.00
C MET A 53 -11.40 7.36 -9.83
N LYS A 54 -10.61 6.47 -9.21
CA LYS A 54 -9.95 5.34 -9.91
C LYS A 54 -10.95 4.28 -10.39
N ALA A 55 -12.16 4.25 -9.83
CA ALA A 55 -13.21 3.32 -10.26
C ALA A 55 -13.94 3.78 -11.53
N ALA A 56 -13.91 5.08 -11.85
CA ALA A 56 -14.51 5.66 -13.05
C ALA A 56 -13.64 5.51 -14.32
N ALA A 57 -12.38 5.12 -14.17
CA ALA A 57 -11.50 4.86 -15.31
C ALA A 57 -11.94 3.59 -16.06
N PRO A 58 -12.12 3.63 -17.40
CA PRO A 58 -12.46 2.45 -18.19
C PRO A 58 -11.29 1.47 -18.16
N LYS A 59 -11.47 0.32 -17.49
CA LYS A 59 -10.48 -0.76 -17.41
C LYS A 59 -10.86 -1.87 -18.38
N PHE A 60 -10.16 -1.95 -19.52
CA PHE A 60 -10.35 -3.01 -20.53
C PHE A 60 -10.14 -4.44 -19.99
N SER A 61 -9.42 -4.60 -18.88
CA SER A 61 -9.28 -5.89 -18.19
C SER A 61 -10.59 -6.44 -17.60
N ARG A 62 -11.61 -5.60 -17.41
CA ARG A 62 -12.95 -6.02 -16.97
C ARG A 62 -13.83 -6.59 -18.09
N MET A 63 -13.42 -6.45 -19.35
CA MET A 63 -14.14 -6.98 -20.51
C MET A 63 -13.77 -8.43 -20.88
N ASN A 64 -12.97 -9.14 -20.07
CA ASN A 64 -12.59 -10.51 -20.37
C ASN A 64 -13.73 -11.50 -19.98
N PRO A 65 -14.47 -12.08 -20.94
CA PRO A 65 -15.63 -12.95 -20.65
C PRO A 65 -15.25 -14.24 -19.92
N LEU A 66 -14.03 -14.75 -20.10
CA LEU A 66 -13.53 -15.94 -19.38
C LEU A 66 -13.43 -15.70 -17.87
N GLN A 67 -13.00 -14.50 -17.45
CA GLN A 67 -12.98 -14.15 -16.03
C GLN A 67 -14.40 -13.98 -15.46
N GLY A 68 -15.35 -13.51 -16.28
CA GLY A 68 -16.77 -13.45 -15.93
C GLY A 68 -17.34 -14.84 -15.66
N ILE A 69 -17.12 -15.80 -16.56
CA ILE A 69 -17.56 -17.19 -16.41
C ILE A 69 -16.93 -17.83 -15.16
N LYS A 70 -15.62 -17.67 -14.95
CA LYS A 70 -14.95 -18.19 -13.74
C LYS A 70 -15.53 -17.63 -12.44
N LYS A 71 -15.95 -16.35 -12.43
CA LYS A 71 -16.64 -15.75 -11.27
C LYS A 71 -18.05 -16.33 -11.08
N MET A 72 -18.78 -16.56 -12.16
CA MET A 72 -20.11 -17.20 -12.10
C MET A 72 -20.04 -18.62 -11.52
N PHE A 73 -19.02 -19.39 -11.86
CA PHE A 73 -18.77 -20.75 -11.33
C PHE A 73 -17.94 -20.80 -10.04
N SER A 74 -17.67 -19.66 -9.40
CA SER A 74 -17.02 -19.64 -8.09
C SER A 74 -18.03 -20.00 -6.99
N LEU A 75 -17.54 -20.48 -5.84
CA LEU A 75 -18.39 -20.71 -4.65
C LEU A 75 -19.21 -19.46 -4.29
N ARG A 76 -18.61 -18.27 -4.44
CA ARG A 76 -19.30 -16.99 -4.24
C ARG A 76 -20.44 -16.79 -5.25
N GLY A 77 -20.19 -17.09 -6.53
CA GLY A 77 -21.19 -17.00 -7.59
C GLY A 77 -22.42 -17.88 -7.33
N VAL A 78 -22.20 -19.12 -6.88
CA VAL A 78 -23.29 -20.05 -6.54
C VAL A 78 -24.13 -19.53 -5.37
N VAL A 79 -23.49 -18.99 -4.32
CA VAL A 79 -24.21 -18.41 -3.18
C VAL A 79 -25.05 -17.19 -3.58
N GLU A 80 -24.50 -16.30 -4.42
CA GLU A 80 -25.25 -15.14 -4.93
C GLU A 80 -26.45 -15.55 -5.80
N LEU A 81 -26.30 -16.58 -6.63
CA LEU A 81 -27.41 -17.15 -7.41
C LEU A 81 -28.50 -17.70 -6.49
N LEU A 82 -28.14 -18.49 -5.48
CA LEU A 82 -29.10 -19.05 -4.53
C LEU A 82 -29.85 -17.95 -3.78
N LYS A 83 -29.14 -16.92 -3.28
CA LYS A 83 -29.79 -15.75 -2.65
C LYS A 83 -30.76 -15.06 -3.60
N SER A 84 -30.41 -14.95 -4.88
CA SER A 84 -31.27 -14.32 -5.89
C SER A 84 -32.53 -15.13 -6.16
N ILE A 85 -32.42 -16.45 -6.26
CA ILE A 85 -33.57 -17.35 -6.41
C ILE A 85 -34.50 -17.22 -5.20
N VAL A 86 -33.95 -17.20 -3.98
CA VAL A 86 -34.74 -17.01 -2.75
C VAL A 86 -35.49 -15.68 -2.76
N LYS A 87 -34.83 -14.57 -3.16
CA LYS A 87 -35.47 -13.25 -3.30
C LYS A 87 -36.64 -13.28 -4.29
N ILE A 88 -36.47 -13.95 -5.43
CA ILE A 88 -37.52 -14.09 -6.45
C ILE A 88 -38.71 -14.90 -5.91
N ILE A 89 -38.44 -16.02 -5.22
CA ILE A 89 -39.50 -16.85 -4.62
C ILE A 89 -40.28 -16.06 -3.58
N ILE A 90 -39.59 -15.31 -2.71
CA ILE A 90 -40.22 -14.45 -1.70
C ILE A 90 -41.12 -13.39 -2.36
N LEU A 91 -40.61 -12.68 -3.37
CA LEU A 91 -41.40 -11.68 -4.10
C LEU A 91 -42.60 -12.31 -4.82
N GLY A 92 -42.39 -13.45 -5.48
CA GLY A 92 -43.45 -14.21 -6.14
C GLY A 92 -44.54 -14.63 -5.16
N TYR A 93 -44.15 -15.09 -3.96
CA TYR A 93 -45.09 -15.44 -2.89
C TYR A 93 -45.87 -14.22 -2.38
N ILE A 94 -45.22 -13.07 -2.18
CA ILE A 94 -45.89 -11.82 -1.76
C ILE A 94 -46.92 -11.40 -2.80
N ILE A 95 -46.55 -11.42 -4.09
CA ILE A 95 -47.47 -11.05 -5.18
C ILE A 95 -48.63 -12.04 -5.26
N TYR A 96 -48.34 -13.35 -5.21
CA TYR A 96 -49.34 -14.40 -5.28
C TYR A 96 -50.34 -14.32 -4.11
N SER A 97 -49.85 -14.21 -2.87
CA SER A 97 -50.70 -14.08 -1.68
C SER A 97 -51.52 -12.79 -1.69
N SER A 98 -50.91 -11.66 -2.06
CA SER A 98 -51.60 -10.36 -2.11
C SER A 98 -52.69 -10.30 -3.17
N LEU A 99 -52.50 -10.97 -4.31
CA LEU A 99 -53.50 -11.05 -5.38
C LEU A 99 -54.57 -12.10 -5.11
N GLY A 100 -54.23 -13.21 -4.44
CA GLY A 100 -55.14 -14.34 -4.20
C GLY A 100 -56.44 -13.94 -3.49
N GLU A 101 -56.33 -13.19 -2.39
CA GLU A 101 -57.53 -12.72 -1.65
C GLU A 101 -58.30 -11.65 -2.42
N ARG A 102 -57.60 -10.82 -3.20
CA ARG A 102 -58.17 -9.68 -3.94
C ARG A 102 -58.79 -10.09 -5.26
N PHE A 103 -58.44 -11.26 -5.79
CA PHE A 103 -59.02 -11.81 -7.02
C PHE A 103 -60.54 -11.99 -6.91
N PHE A 104 -61.05 -12.33 -5.73
CA PHE A 104 -62.49 -12.46 -5.49
C PHE A 104 -63.24 -11.11 -5.50
N PHE A 105 -62.53 -9.99 -5.42
CA PHE A 105 -63.11 -8.64 -5.51
C PHE A 105 -63.10 -8.08 -6.94
N MET A 106 -62.40 -8.72 -7.89
CA MET A 106 -62.34 -8.29 -9.29
C MET A 106 -63.71 -8.10 -9.96
N PRO A 107 -64.72 -8.98 -9.75
CA PRO A 107 -66.04 -8.78 -10.36
C PRO A 107 -66.71 -7.46 -9.95
N ARG A 108 -66.45 -6.96 -8.74
CA ARG A 108 -67.02 -5.70 -8.23
C ARG A 108 -66.43 -4.46 -8.90
N LEU A 109 -65.30 -4.58 -9.60
CA LEU A 109 -64.71 -3.47 -10.35
C LEU A 109 -65.59 -3.05 -11.53
N MET A 110 -66.42 -3.94 -12.06
CA MET A 110 -67.32 -3.63 -13.18
C MET A 110 -68.41 -2.61 -12.80
N ASP A 111 -68.74 -2.51 -11.51
CA ASP A 111 -69.78 -1.61 -10.99
C ASP A 111 -69.20 -0.29 -10.43
N MET A 112 -67.88 -0.10 -10.46
CA MET A 112 -67.19 1.06 -9.89
C MET A 112 -66.98 2.17 -10.92
N SER A 113 -66.92 3.42 -10.45
CA SER A 113 -66.51 4.55 -11.30
C SER A 113 -65.02 4.47 -11.66
N PHE A 114 -64.61 5.12 -12.75
CA PHE A 114 -63.21 5.11 -13.20
C PHE A 114 -62.22 5.58 -12.10
N GLU A 115 -62.58 6.60 -11.34
CA GLU A 115 -61.78 7.12 -10.22
C GLU A 115 -61.64 6.08 -9.10
N GLN A 116 -62.70 5.35 -8.79
CA GLN A 116 -62.69 4.30 -7.77
C GLN A 116 -61.82 3.11 -8.19
N VAL A 117 -61.89 2.71 -9.47
CA VAL A 117 -61.02 1.67 -10.04
C VAL A 117 -59.55 2.08 -9.99
N LEU A 118 -59.26 3.35 -10.30
CA LEU A 118 -57.90 3.88 -10.24
C LEU A 118 -57.36 3.90 -8.80
N ALA A 119 -58.15 4.38 -7.84
CA ALA A 119 -57.79 4.42 -6.44
C ALA A 119 -57.60 3.02 -5.84
N PHE A 120 -58.50 2.09 -6.16
CA PHE A 120 -58.41 0.70 -5.72
C PHE A 120 -57.16 0.02 -6.28
N THR A 121 -56.92 0.13 -7.59
CA THR A 121 -55.73 -0.45 -8.24
C THR A 121 -54.45 0.16 -7.66
N GLY A 122 -54.41 1.48 -7.46
CA GLY A 122 -53.31 2.18 -6.82
C GLY A 122 -53.06 1.69 -5.39
N SER A 123 -54.12 1.47 -4.60
CA SER A 123 -54.00 0.95 -3.23
C SER A 123 -53.41 -0.46 -3.20
N ILE A 124 -53.81 -1.34 -4.14
CA ILE A 124 -53.25 -2.69 -4.26
C ILE A 124 -51.76 -2.63 -4.60
N ILE A 125 -51.39 -1.81 -5.58
CA ILE A 125 -49.98 -1.65 -5.98
C ILE A 125 -49.15 -1.14 -4.80
N LEU A 126 -49.65 -0.14 -4.07
CA LEU A 126 -48.96 0.41 -2.89
C LEU A 126 -48.86 -0.59 -1.74
N ASP A 127 -49.89 -1.40 -1.49
CA ASP A 127 -49.87 -2.42 -0.44
C ASP A 127 -48.86 -3.53 -0.76
N ILE A 128 -48.82 -4.00 -2.01
CA ILE A 128 -47.82 -4.96 -2.49
C ILE A 128 -46.42 -4.36 -2.35
N ALA A 129 -46.23 -3.12 -2.81
CA ALA A 129 -44.94 -2.44 -2.74
C ALA A 129 -44.45 -2.26 -1.29
N LYS A 130 -45.34 -1.84 -0.37
CA LYS A 130 -45.01 -1.69 1.06
C LYS A 130 -44.64 -3.02 1.70
N THR A 131 -45.45 -4.06 1.47
CA THR A 131 -45.19 -5.41 2.02
C THR A 131 -43.88 -5.97 1.49
N ALA A 132 -43.65 -5.87 0.18
CA ALA A 132 -42.40 -6.25 -0.46
C ALA A 132 -41.21 -5.45 0.11
N ALA A 133 -41.35 -4.14 0.30
CA ALA A 133 -40.29 -3.31 0.87
C ALA A 133 -39.91 -3.76 2.29
N ILE A 134 -40.88 -3.98 3.17
CA ILE A 134 -40.63 -4.43 4.54
C ILE A 134 -39.92 -5.78 4.54
N VAL A 135 -40.42 -6.78 3.80
CA VAL A 135 -39.78 -8.10 3.74
C VAL A 135 -38.38 -8.02 3.14
N MET A 136 -38.20 -7.22 2.08
CA MET A 136 -36.90 -7.05 1.43
C MET A 136 -35.89 -6.33 2.32
N VAL A 137 -36.32 -5.45 3.25
CA VAL A 137 -35.44 -4.87 4.27
C VAL A 137 -34.88 -5.96 5.19
N PHE A 138 -35.70 -6.91 5.64
CA PHE A 138 -35.22 -8.04 6.43
C PHE A 138 -34.24 -8.92 5.64
N VAL A 139 -34.59 -9.26 4.39
CA VAL A 139 -33.70 -10.04 3.51
C VAL A 139 -32.38 -9.32 3.25
N ALA A 140 -32.42 -8.00 3.04
CA ALA A 140 -31.23 -7.16 2.88
C ALA A 140 -30.37 -7.13 4.15
N GLY A 141 -30.98 -7.16 5.34
CA GLY A 141 -30.26 -7.29 6.61
C GLY A 141 -29.44 -8.58 6.69
N PHE A 142 -30.04 -9.72 6.34
CA PHE A 142 -29.31 -11.00 6.27
C PHE A 142 -28.20 -10.98 5.19
N ASP A 143 -28.49 -10.40 4.03
CA ASP A 143 -27.51 -10.27 2.94
C ASP A 143 -26.31 -9.42 3.38
N TYR A 144 -26.57 -8.32 4.10
CA TYR A 144 -25.54 -7.46 4.67
C TYR A 144 -24.66 -8.19 5.70
N LEU A 145 -25.26 -8.95 6.63
CA LEU A 145 -24.50 -9.73 7.61
C LEU A 145 -23.58 -10.77 6.94
N TYR A 146 -24.09 -11.46 5.92
CA TYR A 146 -23.29 -12.40 5.14
C TYR A 146 -22.12 -11.69 4.43
N GLN A 147 -22.38 -10.55 3.79
CA GLN A 147 -21.36 -9.76 3.11
C GLN A 147 -20.30 -9.23 4.08
N TRP A 148 -20.70 -8.77 5.26
CA TRP A 148 -19.79 -8.31 6.30
C TRP A 148 -18.89 -9.44 6.79
N TRP A 149 -19.46 -10.62 7.06
CA TRP A 149 -18.68 -11.79 7.46
C TRP A 149 -17.70 -12.25 6.38
N ASP A 150 -18.15 -12.32 5.12
CA ASP A 150 -17.30 -12.69 3.99
C ASP A 150 -16.18 -11.66 3.80
N PHE A 151 -16.49 -10.36 3.87
CA PHE A 151 -15.49 -9.29 3.81
C PHE A 151 -14.43 -9.43 4.91
N GLU A 152 -14.86 -9.60 6.17
CA GLU A 152 -13.96 -9.77 7.31
C GLU A 152 -13.10 -11.03 7.16
N LYS A 153 -13.67 -12.13 6.67
CA LYS A 153 -12.94 -13.37 6.40
C LYS A 153 -11.87 -13.18 5.33
N ASN A 154 -12.15 -12.39 4.28
CA ASN A 154 -11.20 -12.13 3.20
C ASN A 154 -10.08 -11.15 3.58
N LEU A 155 -10.27 -10.33 4.63
CA LEU A 155 -9.23 -9.45 5.15
C LEU A 155 -8.23 -10.16 6.06
N ARG A 156 -8.52 -11.40 6.48
CA ARG A 156 -7.61 -12.17 7.33
C ARG A 156 -6.40 -12.61 6.53
N MET A 157 -5.24 -12.14 6.94
CA MET A 157 -3.96 -12.65 6.43
C MET A 157 -3.66 -14.01 7.06
N SER A 158 -3.13 -14.92 6.25
CA SER A 158 -2.54 -16.15 6.75
C SER A 158 -1.23 -15.87 7.50
N LYS A 159 -0.79 -16.79 8.36
CA LYS A 159 0.52 -16.68 9.03
C LYS A 159 1.68 -16.59 8.03
N GLN A 160 1.52 -17.19 6.85
CA GLN A 160 2.52 -17.17 5.80
C GLN A 160 2.56 -15.83 5.07
N GLU A 161 1.39 -15.28 4.72
CA GLU A 161 1.27 -13.93 4.13
C GLU A 161 1.81 -12.86 5.09
N LEU A 162 1.52 -12.95 6.39
CA LEU A 162 2.04 -12.01 7.39
C LEU A 162 3.58 -12.06 7.46
N LYS A 163 4.17 -13.26 7.38
CA LYS A 163 5.62 -13.44 7.37
C LYS A 163 6.26 -12.90 6.09
N GLU A 164 5.57 -13.03 4.96
CA GLU A 164 6.02 -12.49 3.67
C GLU A 164 5.91 -10.96 3.63
N GLU A 165 4.82 -10.36 4.12
CA GLU A 165 4.70 -8.91 4.30
C GLU A 165 5.84 -8.39 5.19
N PHE A 166 6.07 -9.02 6.35
CA PHE A 166 7.14 -8.60 7.26
C PHE A 166 8.52 -8.62 6.57
N LYS A 167 8.79 -9.66 5.77
CA LYS A 167 10.01 -9.74 4.95
C LYS A 167 10.09 -8.66 3.87
N GLN A 168 8.97 -8.28 3.25
CA GLN A 168 8.94 -7.22 2.22
C GLN A 168 9.08 -5.82 2.82
N THR A 169 8.49 -5.56 3.99
CA THR A 169 8.52 -4.25 4.64
C THR A 169 9.84 -3.98 5.37
N GLU A 170 10.35 -4.95 6.14
CA GLU A 170 11.61 -4.76 6.91
C GLU A 170 12.87 -5.25 6.18
N GLY A 171 12.70 -6.07 5.14
CA GLY A 171 13.80 -6.76 4.47
C GLY A 171 14.26 -8.00 5.24
N ASP A 172 14.97 -8.90 4.56
CA ASP A 172 15.50 -10.11 5.20
C ASP A 172 16.66 -9.75 6.17
N PRO A 173 16.60 -10.13 7.46
CA PRO A 173 17.67 -9.89 8.41
C PRO A 173 19.04 -10.39 7.94
N GLN A 174 19.08 -11.51 7.20
CA GLN A 174 20.32 -12.05 6.63
C GLN A 174 20.89 -11.12 5.55
N VAL A 175 20.04 -10.50 4.74
CA VAL A 175 20.45 -9.55 3.71
C VAL A 175 20.98 -8.27 4.36
N LYS A 176 20.30 -7.75 5.39
CA LYS A 176 20.76 -6.59 6.17
C LYS A 176 22.12 -6.85 6.81
N GLY A 177 22.33 -8.04 7.37
CA GLY A 177 23.62 -8.48 7.91
C GLY A 177 24.73 -8.48 6.85
N LYS A 178 24.48 -9.10 5.69
CA LYS A 178 25.44 -9.14 4.57
C LYS A 178 25.79 -7.76 4.03
N ILE A 179 24.83 -6.84 3.97
CA ILE A 179 25.08 -5.46 3.55
C ILE A 179 26.05 -4.78 4.51
N LYS A 180 25.81 -4.89 5.83
CA LYS A 180 26.69 -4.31 6.85
C LYS A 180 28.10 -4.89 6.80
N GLU A 181 28.21 -6.21 6.61
CA GLU A 181 29.51 -6.88 6.48
C GLU A 181 30.29 -6.36 5.27
N ARG A 182 29.66 -6.27 4.09
CA ARG A 182 30.31 -5.69 2.90
C ARG A 182 30.73 -4.23 3.10
N GLN A 183 29.89 -3.42 3.74
CA GLN A 183 30.23 -2.02 4.02
C GLN A 183 31.48 -1.92 4.89
N GLN A 184 31.59 -2.75 5.93
CA GLN A 184 32.78 -2.81 6.78
C GLN A 184 34.02 -3.29 6.01
N GLN A 185 33.88 -4.29 5.14
CA GLN A 185 34.99 -4.77 4.30
C GLN A 185 35.50 -3.69 3.34
N GLN A 186 34.58 -2.95 2.69
CA GLN A 186 34.93 -1.85 1.79
C GLN A 186 35.62 -0.70 2.54
N ALA A 187 35.14 -0.33 3.74
CA ALA A 187 35.77 0.69 4.56
C ALA A 187 37.20 0.30 4.94
N ARG A 188 37.41 -0.96 5.36
CA ARG A 188 38.75 -1.50 5.65
C ARG A 188 39.66 -1.48 4.41
N GLN A 189 39.13 -1.81 3.24
CA GLN A 189 39.92 -1.80 2.00
C GLN A 189 40.37 -0.38 1.63
N ARG A 190 39.48 0.63 1.75
CA ARG A 190 39.84 2.05 1.52
C ARG A 190 40.90 2.52 2.51
N MET A 191 40.74 2.19 3.79
CA MET A 191 41.75 2.51 4.81
C MET A 191 43.12 1.90 4.46
N MET A 192 43.15 0.63 4.04
CA MET A 192 44.42 -0.02 3.65
C MET A 192 45.06 0.60 2.40
N GLN A 193 44.26 1.14 1.47
CA GLN A 193 44.76 1.86 0.30
C GLN A 193 45.41 3.21 0.66
N ASN A 194 45.10 3.78 1.83
CA ASN A 194 45.70 5.02 2.30
C ASN A 194 47.04 4.81 3.01
N VAL A 195 47.33 3.60 3.50
CA VAL A 195 48.57 3.28 4.24
C VAL A 195 49.86 3.70 3.49
N PRO A 196 50.00 3.52 2.17
CA PRO A 196 51.18 3.95 1.42
C PRO A 196 51.44 5.47 1.47
N ASN A 197 50.43 6.28 1.79
CA ASN A 197 50.57 7.73 1.89
C ASN A 197 51.02 8.19 3.29
N ALA A 198 51.26 7.27 4.23
CA ALA A 198 51.69 7.60 5.58
C ALA A 198 53.14 8.10 5.60
N ASP A 199 53.43 9.04 6.50
CA ASP A 199 54.80 9.45 6.78
C ASP A 199 55.50 8.45 7.72
N VAL A 200 54.74 7.91 8.67
CA VAL A 200 55.23 6.96 9.68
C VAL A 200 54.12 6.04 10.18
N VAL A 201 54.47 4.81 10.52
CA VAL A 201 53.59 3.87 11.23
C VAL A 201 54.13 3.59 12.63
N ILE A 202 53.32 3.90 13.64
CA ILE A 202 53.64 3.66 15.04
C ILE A 202 52.98 2.34 15.46
N ARG A 203 53.78 1.37 15.89
CA ARG A 203 53.31 0.02 16.24
C ARG A 203 53.51 -0.33 17.71
N ASN A 204 52.56 -1.08 18.24
CA ASN A 204 52.70 -1.96 19.40
C ASN A 204 52.75 -3.40 18.86
N PRO A 205 53.90 -4.11 18.94
CA PRO A 205 54.22 -5.28 18.12
C PRO A 205 53.14 -6.37 18.00
N THR A 206 52.31 -6.56 19.02
CA THR A 206 51.28 -7.62 19.02
C THR A 206 49.84 -7.10 19.01
N HIS A 207 49.60 -5.79 19.11
CA HIS A 207 48.25 -5.29 19.41
C HIS A 207 47.77 -4.12 18.57
N TYR A 208 48.59 -3.11 18.27
CA TYR A 208 48.11 -1.88 17.63
C TYR A 208 49.07 -1.40 16.55
N ALA A 209 48.52 -0.83 15.48
CA ALA A 209 49.28 -0.05 14.52
C ALA A 209 48.48 1.19 14.13
N VAL A 210 49.15 2.34 14.10
CA VAL A 210 48.57 3.62 13.70
C VAL A 210 49.49 4.27 12.69
N ALA A 211 48.97 4.54 11.50
CA ALA A 211 49.65 5.24 10.43
C ALA A 211 49.26 6.72 10.45
N ILE A 212 50.27 7.59 10.44
CA ILE A 212 50.11 9.04 10.54
C ILE A 212 50.64 9.68 9.26
N GLN A 213 49.93 10.71 8.80
CA GLN A 213 50.36 11.59 7.73
C GLN A 213 50.34 13.04 8.21
N TYR A 214 51.36 13.81 7.87
CA TYR A 214 51.42 15.23 8.15
C TYR A 214 51.72 16.03 6.88
N ASN A 215 50.75 16.84 6.47
CA ASN A 215 50.92 17.80 5.40
C ASN A 215 50.92 19.23 5.99
N PRO A 216 52.09 19.90 6.07
CA PRO A 216 52.21 21.23 6.69
C PRO A 216 51.48 22.34 5.91
N HIS A 217 51.10 22.09 4.65
CA HIS A 217 50.36 23.05 3.83
C HIS A 217 48.84 22.90 3.94
N GLN A 218 48.35 21.79 4.51
CA GLN A 218 46.95 21.43 4.49
C GLN A 218 46.35 21.19 5.89
N ASN A 219 47.13 20.67 6.82
CA ASN A 219 46.64 20.24 8.13
C ASN A 219 47.33 21.04 9.25
N HIS A 220 46.58 21.36 10.31
CA HIS A 220 47.15 22.03 11.49
C HIS A 220 47.91 21.04 12.39
N ALA A 221 47.52 19.77 12.35
CA ALA A 221 48.18 18.69 13.06
C ALA A 221 48.25 17.41 12.20
N PRO A 222 49.13 16.45 12.55
CA PRO A 222 49.17 15.15 11.88
C PRO A 222 47.83 14.41 11.95
N VAL A 223 47.47 13.72 10.87
CA VAL A 223 46.18 13.01 10.71
C VAL A 223 46.41 11.50 10.76
N VAL A 224 45.51 10.78 11.43
CA VAL A 224 45.50 9.32 11.46
C VAL A 224 44.82 8.78 10.20
N ILE A 225 45.60 8.24 9.26
CA ILE A 225 45.06 7.75 7.98
C ILE A 225 44.73 6.25 7.98
N ALA A 226 45.34 5.49 8.90
CA ALA A 226 45.02 4.09 9.13
C ALA A 226 45.23 3.73 10.60
N LYS A 227 44.31 2.96 11.18
CA LYS A 227 44.50 2.36 12.51
C LYS A 227 43.92 0.96 12.55
N GLY A 228 44.56 0.07 13.30
CA GLY A 228 44.12 -1.32 13.40
C GLY A 228 44.58 -1.99 14.67
N MET A 229 43.88 -3.07 15.02
CA MET A 229 44.20 -3.95 16.16
C MET A 229 44.48 -5.37 15.67
N ASP A 230 45.35 -6.09 16.37
CA ASP A 230 45.71 -7.50 16.14
C ASP A 230 46.05 -7.80 14.67
N SER A 231 45.24 -8.64 13.99
CA SER A 231 45.48 -9.05 12.60
C SER A 231 45.49 -7.89 11.61
N LEU A 232 44.69 -6.85 11.87
CA LEU A 232 44.67 -5.65 11.04
C LEU A 232 45.92 -4.79 11.28
N ALA A 233 46.40 -4.73 12.52
CA ALA A 233 47.66 -4.04 12.85
C ALA A 233 48.84 -4.68 12.12
N LEU A 234 48.94 -6.02 12.16
CA LEU A 234 49.98 -6.76 11.42
C LEU A 234 49.91 -6.50 9.91
N ARG A 235 48.69 -6.40 9.36
CA ARG A 235 48.50 -6.10 7.94
C ARG A 235 48.90 -4.67 7.59
N ILE A 236 48.61 -3.69 8.44
CA ILE A 236 49.05 -2.29 8.25
C ILE A 236 50.57 -2.22 8.25
N VAL A 237 51.22 -2.86 9.21
CA VAL A 237 52.70 -2.92 9.29
C VAL A 237 53.28 -3.58 8.05
N LYS A 238 52.71 -4.70 7.60
CA LYS A 238 53.16 -5.38 6.38
C LYS A 238 53.04 -4.50 5.13
N VAL A 239 51.91 -3.81 4.94
CA VAL A 239 51.72 -2.91 3.79
C VAL A 239 52.65 -1.70 3.87
N ALA A 240 52.91 -1.18 5.08
CA ALA A 240 53.87 -0.12 5.29
C ALA A 240 55.30 -0.55 4.92
N GLU A 241 55.72 -1.76 5.32
CA GLU A 241 57.01 -2.36 4.96
C GLU A 241 57.12 -2.60 3.44
N GLU A 242 56.04 -3.04 2.78
CA GLU A 242 56.00 -3.23 1.31
C GLU A 242 56.13 -1.92 0.51
N HIS A 243 55.85 -0.77 1.12
CA HIS A 243 55.91 0.56 0.49
C HIS A 243 57.02 1.44 1.09
N ASP A 244 58.00 0.84 1.77
CA ASP A 244 59.16 1.53 2.36
C ASP A 244 58.78 2.65 3.35
N ILE A 245 57.64 2.50 4.03
CA ILE A 245 57.18 3.42 5.07
C ILE A 245 57.84 3.03 6.40
N ILE A 246 58.50 3.99 7.05
CA ILE A 246 59.21 3.76 8.30
C ILE A 246 58.24 3.33 9.40
N THR A 247 58.52 2.21 10.04
CA THR A 247 57.77 1.71 11.20
C THR A 247 58.56 1.97 12.48
N MET A 248 57.91 2.54 13.50
CA MET A 248 58.51 2.82 14.80
C MET A 248 57.75 2.10 15.90
N GLU A 249 58.50 1.43 16.78
CA GLU A 249 57.90 0.80 17.95
C GLU A 249 57.75 1.82 19.09
N ASN A 250 56.50 2.08 19.48
CA ASN A 250 56.19 2.87 20.67
C ASN A 250 54.83 2.41 21.23
N LYS A 251 54.88 1.47 22.19
CA LYS A 251 53.70 0.84 22.78
C LYS A 251 52.71 1.83 23.40
N PRO A 252 53.11 2.77 24.28
CA PRO A 252 52.16 3.72 24.89
C PRO A 252 51.55 4.67 23.85
N LEU A 253 52.35 5.15 22.89
CA LEU A 253 51.85 6.06 21.85
C LEU A 253 50.88 5.38 20.88
N ALA A 254 51.21 4.17 20.40
CA ALA A 254 50.34 3.40 19.51
C ALA A 254 48.98 3.09 20.16
N ARG A 255 48.98 2.71 21.45
CA ARG A 255 47.76 2.45 22.20
C ARG A 255 46.94 3.72 22.40
N GLY A 256 47.57 4.80 22.86
CA GLY A 256 46.90 6.09 23.10
C GLY A 256 46.25 6.65 21.83
N LEU A 257 46.97 6.60 20.71
CA LEU A 257 46.44 7.04 19.42
C LEU A 257 45.28 6.17 18.93
N TYR A 258 45.37 4.84 19.06
CA TYR A 258 44.30 3.94 18.62
C TYR A 258 42.99 4.16 19.39
N GLU A 259 43.09 4.31 20.71
CA GLU A 259 41.95 4.47 21.61
C GLU A 259 41.32 5.87 21.52
N THR A 260 42.12 6.91 21.30
CA THR A 260 41.64 8.31 21.42
C THR A 260 41.31 8.96 20.07
N VAL A 261 41.96 8.57 18.98
CA VAL A 261 41.88 9.30 17.69
C VAL A 261 41.17 8.45 16.65
N ASP A 262 40.10 8.97 16.07
CA ASP A 262 39.38 8.31 14.98
C ASP A 262 40.13 8.40 13.64
N LEU A 263 39.73 7.54 12.70
CA LEU A 263 40.26 7.55 11.35
C LEU A 263 39.96 8.90 10.66
N ASP A 264 40.89 9.37 9.84
CA ASP A 264 40.81 10.63 9.08
C ASP A 264 40.61 11.87 9.96
N ARG A 265 41.09 11.81 11.21
CA ARG A 265 41.08 12.94 12.16
C ARG A 265 42.48 13.35 12.56
N GLU A 266 42.62 14.65 12.83
CA GLU A 266 43.82 15.23 13.43
C GLU A 266 44.03 14.68 14.85
N ILE A 267 45.29 14.47 15.22
CA ILE A 267 45.64 14.05 16.57
C ILE A 267 45.31 15.18 17.58
N PRO A 268 44.90 14.88 18.81
CA PRO A 268 44.71 15.88 19.86
C PRO A 268 46.04 16.37 20.44
N GLU A 269 46.03 17.54 21.06
CA GLU A 269 47.21 18.25 21.59
C GLU A 269 48.10 17.38 22.51
N GLN A 270 47.48 16.49 23.29
CA GLN A 270 48.18 15.57 24.18
C GLN A 270 49.17 14.63 23.47
N PHE A 271 49.05 14.42 22.15
CA PHE A 271 49.97 13.61 21.37
C PHE A 271 50.91 14.44 20.48
N TYR A 272 50.83 15.78 20.49
CA TYR A 272 51.64 16.62 19.61
C TYR A 272 53.14 16.41 19.82
N GLN A 273 53.60 16.49 21.06
CA GLN A 273 55.01 16.31 21.38
C GLN A 273 55.53 14.90 20.98
N PRO A 274 54.94 13.79 21.44
CA PRO A 274 55.46 12.46 21.10
C PRO A 274 55.34 12.12 19.61
N VAL A 275 54.34 12.64 18.89
CA VAL A 275 54.25 12.46 17.44
C VAL A 275 55.26 13.33 16.69
N ALA A 276 55.51 14.56 17.14
CA ALA A 276 56.52 15.44 16.56
C ALA A 276 57.94 14.85 16.70
N GLU A 277 58.27 14.25 17.83
CA GLU A 277 59.53 13.53 18.05
C GLU A 277 59.71 12.38 17.04
N VAL A 278 58.65 11.60 16.82
CA VAL A 278 58.61 10.50 15.84
C VAL A 278 58.79 11.02 14.42
N LEU A 279 58.06 12.07 14.02
CA LEU A 279 58.16 12.66 12.67
C LEU A 279 59.54 13.30 12.43
N ALA A 280 60.09 14.01 13.42
CA ALA A 280 61.42 14.61 13.32
C ALA A 280 62.50 13.55 13.11
N PHE A 281 62.39 12.40 13.79
CA PHE A 281 63.28 11.27 13.59
C PHE A 281 63.19 10.71 12.15
N VAL A 282 61.97 10.52 11.63
CA VAL A 282 61.73 10.06 10.25
C VAL A 282 62.30 11.03 9.22
N TYR A 283 62.07 12.34 9.35
CA TYR A 283 62.60 13.33 8.41
C TYR A 283 64.13 13.45 8.47
N ASN A 284 64.73 13.30 9.65
CA ASN A 284 66.20 13.28 9.79
C ASN A 284 66.83 12.04 9.13
N LEU A 285 66.18 10.87 9.23
CA LEU A 285 66.61 9.67 8.52
C LEU A 285 66.49 9.83 7.00
N LYS A 286 65.34 10.27 6.50
CA LYS A 286 65.15 10.52 5.05
C LYS A 286 66.17 11.54 4.51
N LYS A 287 66.51 12.59 5.27
CA LYS A 287 67.52 13.59 4.88
C LYS A 287 68.95 13.03 4.85
N LYS A 288 69.22 11.96 5.61
CA LYS A 288 70.52 11.27 5.64
C LYS A 288 70.67 10.28 4.49
N ASP A 289 69.58 9.67 4.03
CA ASP A 289 69.56 8.77 2.86
C ASP A 289 69.59 9.53 1.50
N LEU A 290 69.37 10.84 1.52
CA LEU A 290 69.41 11.76 0.36
C LEU A 290 70.78 12.45 0.15
N LYS A 291 71.83 11.99 0.85
CA LYS A 291 73.23 12.42 0.68
C LYS A 291 74.10 11.26 0.28
#